data_AF-A0A958RR14-F1
#
_entry.id   AF-A0A958RR14-F1
#
_cell.length_a   1.000
_cell.length_b   1.000
_cell.length_c   1.000
_cell.angle_alpha   90.00
_cell.angle_beta   90.00
_cell.angle_gamma   90.00
#
_symmetry.space_group_name_H-M   'P 1'
#
loop_
_entity.id
_entity.type
_entity.pdbx_description
1 polymer ?
#
loop_
_entity_poly.entity_id
_entity_poly.type
_entity_poly.pdbx_seq_one_letter_code
_entity_poly.pdbx_strand_id
1 'polypeptide(L)'
;MDNLTKTAKFIFAASTCCFLIACDGQVEFDDIPVSAGSLCENGDDCTTNIDTPVVEDGYEIITRKSSVLQEGTGGSVDILVVVDNSYSMFDEQKKMGERFGDFVATLGNIDWQLAFTTTDARNNLSGDRFGGNLLNLKGATGKILNKSTPNLLEVFRNTIDRESDQENCGSSGQDPCGSSIEEPLKAITQVVAKKDSENKSFFRDNSALAVIILTDEDEKSFGSSNATKPEEVINAVKNVFGDRKFVTYGIIIQPGDSRCLAENQPDGVVATHVNSLAMLTGGITRSLCDADYKPSMKEISKKVRKILKFEELDLDFPPVENSVDLKFYPPQNTVNWRTVGNRVVFETAPKDGTRIDYSYKYKIKKSKD
;
A
#
# COMPACT_ATOMS: atom_id res chain seq x y z
N MET A 1 -38.30 46.69 37.32
CA MET A 1 -37.06 46.58 38.12
C MET A 1 -36.26 45.45 37.51
N ASP A 2 -35.01 45.76 37.19
CA ASP A 2 -33.91 44.93 36.69
C ASP A 2 -33.96 44.32 35.29
N ASN A 3 -33.45 45.15 34.37
CA ASN A 3 -32.83 44.81 33.08
C ASN A 3 -31.37 44.40 33.31
N LEU A 4 -30.91 43.32 32.67
CA LEU A 4 -29.47 43.11 32.38
C LEU A 4 -29.30 42.54 30.96
N THR A 5 -29.24 43.45 30.00
CA THR A 5 -28.70 43.25 28.64
C THR A 5 -27.18 43.15 28.67
N LYS A 6 -26.60 42.07 28.14
CA LYS A 6 -25.17 42.00 27.80
C LYS A 6 -24.99 42.20 26.30
N THR A 7 -24.41 43.33 25.94
CA THR A 7 -24.00 43.70 24.58
C THR A 7 -22.53 43.30 24.38
N ALA A 8 -22.24 42.42 23.43
CA ALA A 8 -20.87 42.13 23.01
C ALA A 8 -20.44 43.14 21.93
N LYS A 9 -19.37 43.90 22.20
CA LYS A 9 -18.73 44.80 21.23
C LYS A 9 -17.68 44.03 20.42
N PHE A 10 -17.86 43.98 19.10
CA PHE A 10 -16.82 43.61 18.14
C PHE A 10 -15.84 44.79 17.98
N ILE A 11 -14.54 44.52 18.12
CA ILE A 11 -13.46 45.42 17.68
C ILE A 11 -12.70 44.67 16.59
N PHE A 12 -12.79 45.17 15.36
CA PHE A 12 -11.95 44.76 14.23
C PHE A 12 -10.61 45.50 14.34
N ALA A 13 -9.50 44.77 14.48
CA ALA A 13 -8.16 45.29 14.27
C ALA A 13 -7.62 44.72 12.96
N ALA A 14 -7.53 45.57 11.93
CA ALA A 14 -6.86 45.26 10.68
C ALA A 14 -5.36 45.41 10.87
N SER A 15 -4.62 44.30 10.80
CA SER A 15 -3.15 44.31 10.80
C SER A 15 -2.65 44.22 9.36
N THR A 16 -2.26 45.37 8.82
CA THR A 16 -1.54 45.50 7.55
C THR A 16 -0.09 45.12 7.78
N CYS A 17 0.34 43.95 7.30
CA CYS A 17 1.74 43.56 7.33
C CYS A 17 2.38 43.91 5.97
N CYS A 18 3.03 45.06 5.91
CA CYS A 18 3.95 45.43 4.84
C CYS A 18 5.25 44.64 5.00
N PHE A 19 5.60 43.81 4.02
CA PHE A 19 6.97 43.31 3.86
C PHE A 19 7.82 44.45 3.27
N LEU A 20 8.61 45.10 4.13
CA LEU A 20 9.73 45.93 3.71
C LEU A 20 10.95 45.02 3.50
N ILE A 21 11.47 45.03 2.27
CA ILE A 21 12.79 44.50 1.94
C ILE A 21 13.80 45.49 2.52
N ALA A 22 14.61 45.05 3.47
CA ALA A 22 15.84 45.72 3.89
C ALA A 22 17.01 44.77 3.65
N CYS A 23 17.78 45.06 2.61
CA CYS A 23 19.20 44.69 2.56
C CYS A 23 19.93 45.72 3.42
N ASP A 24 20.44 45.33 4.58
CA ASP A 24 21.80 45.63 5.02
C ASP A 24 22.06 44.90 6.35
N GLY A 25 23.18 44.20 6.44
CA GLY A 25 23.49 43.36 7.59
C GLY A 25 24.72 42.52 7.30
N GLN A 26 25.89 43.14 7.44
CA GLN A 26 27.17 42.45 7.54
C GLN A 26 27.07 41.37 8.61
N VAL A 27 27.33 40.12 8.23
CA VAL A 27 27.64 39.06 9.19
C VAL A 27 29.16 39.04 9.33
N GLU A 28 29.66 39.66 10.40
CA GLU A 28 31.03 39.47 10.87
C GLU A 28 31.19 38.02 11.34
N PHE A 29 32.18 37.31 10.79
CA PHE A 29 32.75 36.14 11.44
C PHE A 29 34.03 36.60 12.14
N ASP A 30 34.01 36.55 13.46
CA ASP A 30 35.19 36.75 14.31
C ASP A 30 36.27 35.73 13.95
N ASP A 31 37.43 36.22 13.52
CA ASP A 31 38.67 35.45 13.49
C ASP A 31 39.07 35.05 14.91
N ILE A 32 39.28 33.75 15.17
CA ILE A 32 40.42 33.32 15.98
C ILE A 32 41.11 32.11 15.31
N PRO A 33 42.44 32.18 15.11
CA PRO A 33 43.20 31.19 14.37
C PRO A 33 43.54 29.99 15.26
N VAL A 34 43.45 28.79 14.70
CA VAL A 34 44.26 27.67 15.18
C VAL A 34 44.87 26.98 13.99
N SER A 35 46.15 27.28 13.79
CA SER A 35 47.06 26.40 13.08
C SER A 35 46.93 24.98 13.63
N ALA A 36 46.30 24.08 12.89
CA ALA A 36 46.63 22.67 13.02
C ALA A 36 47.93 22.41 12.25
N GLY A 37 49.01 23.03 12.74
CA GLY A 37 50.33 22.47 12.54
C GLY A 37 50.39 21.18 13.35
N SER A 38 50.59 20.07 12.65
CA SER A 38 51.47 18.97 13.07
C SER A 38 51.65 18.78 14.58
N LEU A 39 50.93 17.81 15.15
CA LEU A 39 51.45 16.98 16.23
C LEU A 39 51.18 15.51 15.88
N CYS A 40 52.02 14.98 14.99
CA CYS A 40 52.35 13.56 14.95
C CYS A 40 53.80 13.45 15.43
N GLU A 41 54.01 13.35 16.74
CA GLU A 41 55.28 12.85 17.26
C GLU A 41 55.27 11.32 17.14
N ASN A 42 56.28 10.80 16.44
CA ASN A 42 56.69 9.41 16.37
C ASN A 42 55.63 8.39 15.87
N GLY A 43 55.51 8.32 14.55
CA GLY A 43 55.44 7.05 13.82
C GLY A 43 54.29 6.10 14.14
N ASP A 44 53.05 6.51 13.91
CA ASP A 44 51.94 5.61 13.61
C ASP A 44 50.91 6.30 12.69
N ASP A 45 50.43 5.54 11.71
CA ASP A 45 49.56 5.95 10.60
C ASP A 45 48.09 6.09 11.06
N CYS A 46 47.59 7.31 11.14
CA CYS A 46 46.19 7.63 11.44
C CYS A 46 45.48 8.16 10.19
N THR A 47 45.04 7.28 9.28
CA THR A 47 44.09 7.65 8.23
C THR A 47 42.64 7.36 8.67
N THR A 48 41.88 8.41 8.97
CA THR A 48 40.41 8.36 8.89
C THR A 48 40.01 8.51 7.42
N ASN A 49 39.55 7.41 6.81
CA ASN A 49 39.06 7.39 5.42
C ASN A 49 37.73 8.16 5.31
N ILE A 50 37.81 9.47 5.04
CA ILE A 50 36.74 10.22 4.38
C ILE A 50 37.11 10.25 2.90
N ASP A 51 36.43 9.44 2.08
CA ASP A 51 36.58 9.45 0.63
C ASP A 51 36.25 10.86 0.11
N THR A 52 37.25 11.54 -0.44
CA THR A 52 37.09 12.85 -1.06
C THR A 52 36.30 12.72 -2.36
N PRO A 53 35.34 13.62 -2.67
CA PRO A 53 34.59 13.57 -3.92
C PRO A 53 35.53 13.70 -5.13
N VAL A 54 35.45 12.76 -6.06
CA VAL A 54 36.15 12.87 -7.35
C VAL A 54 35.34 13.82 -8.24
N VAL A 55 35.99 14.87 -8.73
CA VAL A 55 35.36 15.89 -9.57
C VAL A 55 35.54 15.52 -11.04
N GLU A 56 34.43 15.37 -11.75
CA GLU A 56 34.36 15.14 -13.19
C GLU A 56 33.52 16.28 -13.81
N ASP A 57 33.84 16.78 -15.00
CA ASP A 57 33.29 18.02 -15.59
C ASP A 57 31.82 18.34 -15.22
N GLY A 58 31.63 19.31 -14.32
CA GLY A 58 30.32 19.83 -13.91
C GLY A 58 29.53 19.01 -12.89
N TYR A 59 30.07 17.88 -12.41
CA TYR A 59 29.44 16.99 -11.45
C TYR A 59 30.37 16.68 -10.26
N GLU A 60 29.76 16.48 -9.11
CA GLU A 60 30.39 15.90 -7.93
C GLU A 60 29.98 14.44 -7.79
N ILE A 61 30.95 13.54 -7.58
CA ILE A 61 30.69 12.13 -7.33
C ILE A 61 30.67 11.88 -5.82
N ILE A 62 29.53 11.43 -5.32
CA ILE A 62 29.31 11.16 -3.89
C ILE A 62 29.12 9.66 -3.68
N THR A 63 29.77 9.10 -2.66
CA THR A 63 29.56 7.72 -2.21
C THR A 63 28.42 7.68 -1.20
N ARG A 64 27.40 6.85 -1.47
CA ARG A 64 26.35 6.51 -0.50
C ARG A 64 26.60 5.12 0.07
N LYS A 65 26.35 4.97 1.37
CA LYS A 65 26.34 3.68 2.08
C LYS A 65 25.01 3.54 2.80
N SER A 66 24.45 2.34 2.78
CA SER A 66 23.18 2.04 3.45
C SER A 66 23.11 0.53 3.72
N SER A 67 22.09 0.11 4.47
CA SER A 67 21.83 -1.29 4.79
C SER A 67 20.33 -1.52 4.71
N VAL A 68 19.93 -2.68 4.19
CA VAL A 68 18.54 -3.14 4.18
C VAL A 68 18.48 -4.57 4.70
N LEU A 69 17.45 -4.91 5.47
CA LEU A 69 17.17 -6.29 5.82
C LEU A 69 16.27 -6.89 4.75
N GLN A 70 16.72 -7.96 4.12
CA GLN A 70 15.88 -8.74 3.25
C GLN A 70 14.86 -9.53 4.08
N GLU A 71 13.63 -9.07 4.02
CA GLU A 71 12.46 -9.83 4.41
C GLU A 71 11.78 -10.26 3.10
N GLY A 72 11.85 -11.55 2.76
CA GLY A 72 11.33 -11.98 1.46
C GLY A 72 11.57 -13.40 0.94
N THR A 73 11.88 -14.38 1.80
CA THR A 73 11.42 -15.77 1.52
C THR A 73 10.60 -16.38 2.66
N GLY A 74 10.47 -15.67 3.79
CA GLY A 74 9.62 -15.99 4.94
C GLY A 74 8.70 -14.84 5.37
N GLY A 75 8.61 -13.77 4.58
CA GLY A 75 7.67 -12.68 4.81
C GLY A 75 6.21 -13.14 4.73
N SER A 76 5.34 -12.48 5.48
CA SER A 76 3.92 -12.77 5.56
C SER A 76 3.08 -11.78 4.74
N VAL A 77 1.92 -12.21 4.25
CA VAL A 77 0.96 -11.33 3.56
C VAL A 77 -0.36 -11.29 4.29
N ASP A 78 -0.84 -10.09 4.59
CA ASP A 78 -2.22 -9.84 5.00
C ASP A 78 -3.05 -9.55 3.75
N ILE A 79 -4.06 -10.38 3.48
CA ILE A 79 -4.90 -10.32 2.28
C ILE A 79 -6.28 -9.78 2.69
N LEU A 80 -6.63 -8.59 2.22
CA LEU A 80 -7.98 -8.06 2.39
C LEU A 80 -8.79 -8.34 1.12
N VAL A 81 -9.92 -9.02 1.26
CA VAL A 81 -10.92 -9.14 0.19
C VAL A 81 -12.00 -8.10 0.43
N VAL A 82 -12.14 -7.15 -0.50
CA VAL A 82 -13.23 -6.18 -0.51
C VAL A 82 -14.29 -6.72 -1.45
N VAL A 83 -15.42 -7.14 -0.90
CA VAL A 83 -16.51 -7.76 -1.66
C VAL A 83 -17.63 -6.76 -1.87
N ASP A 84 -18.02 -6.58 -3.12
CA ASP A 84 -19.26 -5.90 -3.44
C ASP A 84 -20.44 -6.75 -2.97
N ASN A 85 -21.20 -6.23 -2.03
CA ASN A 85 -22.31 -6.94 -1.39
C ASN A 85 -23.69 -6.57 -1.96
N SER A 86 -23.72 -5.95 -3.14
CA SER A 86 -24.92 -5.75 -3.93
C SER A 86 -25.51 -7.07 -4.44
N TYR A 87 -26.78 -7.02 -4.85
CA TYR A 87 -27.51 -8.16 -5.41
C TYR A 87 -26.96 -8.63 -6.76
N SER A 88 -26.41 -7.72 -7.57
CA SER A 88 -25.86 -8.06 -8.90
C SER A 88 -24.61 -8.93 -8.83
N MET A 89 -23.97 -9.01 -7.65
CA MET A 89 -22.67 -9.63 -7.46
C MET A 89 -22.71 -11.03 -6.86
N PHE A 90 -23.89 -11.61 -6.60
CA PHE A 90 -23.99 -12.91 -5.94
C PHE A 90 -23.40 -14.06 -6.77
N ASP A 91 -23.57 -14.04 -8.08
CA ASP A 91 -22.99 -15.07 -8.96
C ASP A 91 -21.46 -14.94 -9.00
N GLU A 92 -20.94 -13.72 -8.97
CA GLU A 92 -19.52 -13.38 -8.98
C GLU A 92 -18.85 -13.79 -7.67
N GLN A 93 -19.52 -13.57 -6.54
CA GLN A 93 -19.10 -14.05 -5.22
C GLN A 93 -18.99 -15.57 -5.20
N LYS A 94 -19.99 -16.28 -5.76
CA LYS A 94 -19.98 -17.75 -5.88
C LYS A 94 -18.84 -18.24 -6.78
N LYS A 95 -18.66 -17.64 -7.97
CA LYS A 95 -17.54 -17.96 -8.89
C LYS A 95 -16.18 -17.81 -8.20
N MET A 96 -15.96 -16.73 -7.44
CA MET A 96 -14.72 -16.53 -6.68
C MET A 96 -14.58 -17.56 -5.55
N GLY A 97 -15.66 -17.82 -4.81
CA GLY A 97 -15.73 -18.82 -3.75
C GLY A 97 -15.30 -20.22 -4.20
N GLU A 98 -15.77 -20.66 -5.37
CA GLU A 98 -15.42 -21.96 -5.94
C GLU A 98 -13.94 -22.09 -6.34
N ARG A 99 -13.24 -20.97 -6.58
CA ARG A 99 -11.86 -20.96 -7.08
C ARG A 99 -10.82 -20.58 -6.02
N PHE A 100 -11.24 -20.39 -4.77
CA PHE A 100 -10.31 -20.12 -3.67
C PHE A 100 -9.31 -21.25 -3.44
N GLY A 101 -9.68 -22.51 -3.72
CA GLY A 101 -8.77 -23.64 -3.68
C GLY A 101 -7.56 -23.48 -4.60
N ASP A 102 -7.78 -23.00 -5.84
CA ASP A 102 -6.70 -22.72 -6.79
C ASP A 102 -5.80 -21.57 -6.31
N PHE A 103 -6.40 -20.56 -5.65
CA PHE A 103 -5.68 -19.43 -5.06
C PHE A 103 -4.72 -19.89 -3.95
N VAL A 104 -5.24 -20.64 -2.97
CA VAL A 104 -4.44 -21.14 -1.83
C VAL A 104 -3.37 -22.14 -2.29
N ALA A 105 -3.71 -23.07 -3.19
CA ALA A 105 -2.75 -24.00 -3.76
C ALA A 105 -1.58 -23.26 -4.44
N THR A 106 -1.90 -22.16 -5.11
CA THR A 106 -0.91 -21.32 -5.78
C THR A 106 -0.09 -20.51 -4.77
N LEU A 107 -0.65 -20.01 -3.66
CA LEU A 107 0.10 -19.39 -2.56
C LEU A 107 1.12 -20.35 -1.92
N GLY A 108 0.80 -21.65 -1.86
CA GLY A 108 1.72 -22.68 -1.37
C GLY A 108 2.13 -22.44 0.08
N ASN A 109 3.43 -22.39 0.35
CA ASN A 109 3.97 -22.36 1.71
C ASN A 109 4.08 -20.97 2.35
N ILE A 110 3.71 -19.90 1.66
CA ILE A 110 3.73 -18.53 2.21
C ILE A 110 2.87 -18.41 3.48
N ASP A 111 3.34 -17.65 4.46
CA ASP A 111 2.53 -17.25 5.61
C ASP A 111 1.54 -16.16 5.18
N TRP A 112 0.24 -16.46 5.25
CA TRP A 112 -0.80 -15.53 4.88
C TRP A 112 -1.96 -15.61 5.87
N GLN A 113 -2.61 -14.47 6.04
CA GLN A 113 -3.92 -14.41 6.65
C GLN A 113 -4.82 -13.52 5.80
N LEU A 114 -6.11 -13.83 5.79
CA LEU A 114 -7.10 -13.21 4.93
C LEU A 114 -8.29 -12.75 5.75
N ALA A 115 -8.79 -11.56 5.47
CA ALA A 115 -10.04 -11.07 6.03
C ALA A 115 -10.90 -10.45 4.93
N PHE A 116 -12.18 -10.30 5.23
CA PHE A 116 -13.16 -9.74 4.30
C PHE A 116 -13.70 -8.43 4.84
N THR A 117 -14.00 -7.50 3.94
CA THR A 117 -14.87 -6.35 4.19
C THR A 117 -15.80 -6.18 3.00
N THR A 118 -16.74 -5.25 3.09
CA THR A 118 -17.70 -4.93 2.03
C THR A 118 -17.41 -3.57 1.43
N THR A 119 -17.98 -3.31 0.27
CA THR A 119 -18.04 -1.98 -0.38
C THR A 119 -18.97 -0.99 0.33
N ASP A 120 -19.80 -1.47 1.26
CA ASP A 120 -20.66 -0.64 2.08
C ASP A 120 -19.89 0.15 3.15
N ALA A 121 -19.43 1.33 2.76
CA ALA A 121 -18.60 2.21 3.59
C ALA A 121 -19.40 3.18 4.50
N ARG A 122 -20.68 2.87 4.78
CA ARG A 122 -21.53 3.71 5.66
C ARG A 122 -21.13 3.58 7.13
N ASN A 123 -20.87 4.71 7.79
CA ASN A 123 -20.41 4.75 9.19
C ASN A 123 -21.52 4.89 10.23
N ASN A 124 -22.74 5.18 9.80
CA ASN A 124 -23.90 5.40 10.68
C ASN A 124 -24.67 4.11 11.01
N LEU A 125 -24.15 2.96 10.58
CA LEU A 125 -24.76 1.65 10.77
C LEU A 125 -23.86 0.78 11.65
N SER A 126 -24.48 -0.11 12.42
CA SER A 126 -23.79 -1.07 13.28
C SER A 126 -23.77 -2.43 12.59
N GLY A 127 -22.66 -3.15 12.70
CA GLY A 127 -22.49 -4.45 12.06
C GLY A 127 -21.12 -4.56 11.40
N ASP A 128 -20.72 -5.79 11.12
CA ASP A 128 -19.43 -6.08 10.50
C ASP A 128 -19.41 -5.77 8.99
N ARG A 129 -20.58 -5.73 8.34
CA ARG A 129 -20.76 -5.38 6.92
C ARG A 129 -20.73 -3.88 6.58
N PHE A 130 -20.38 -3.01 7.52
CA PHE A 130 -20.46 -1.56 7.34
C PHE A 130 -19.17 -0.86 7.75
N GLY A 131 -18.87 0.24 7.06
CA GLY A 131 -17.88 1.22 7.50
C GLY A 131 -16.47 0.66 7.61
N GLY A 132 -16.09 -0.28 6.75
CA GLY A 132 -14.77 -0.92 6.75
C GLY A 132 -14.51 -1.83 7.96
N ASN A 133 -15.55 -2.30 8.64
CA ASN A 133 -15.40 -3.39 9.59
C ASN A 133 -15.04 -4.69 8.85
N LEU A 134 -14.20 -5.52 9.47
CA LEU A 134 -13.96 -6.87 8.98
C LEU A 134 -15.13 -7.79 9.33
N LEU A 135 -15.54 -8.62 8.37
CA LEU A 135 -16.63 -9.58 8.47
C LEU A 135 -16.30 -10.72 9.43
N ASN A 136 -17.30 -11.18 10.18
CA ASN A 136 -17.21 -12.46 10.87
C ASN A 136 -17.21 -13.61 9.85
N LEU A 137 -16.36 -14.61 10.08
CA LEU A 137 -16.31 -15.80 9.25
C LEU A 137 -17.59 -16.62 9.41
N LYS A 138 -18.16 -17.09 8.29
CA LYS A 138 -19.29 -18.02 8.31
C LYS A 138 -18.76 -19.45 8.34
N GLY A 139 -19.01 -20.18 9.43
CA GLY A 139 -18.50 -21.54 9.66
C GLY A 139 -17.18 -21.62 10.44
N ALA A 140 -16.66 -20.50 10.95
CA ALA A 140 -15.52 -20.45 11.87
C ALA A 140 -15.67 -19.28 12.86
N THR A 141 -14.88 -19.28 13.94
CA THR A 141 -14.86 -18.17 14.91
C THR A 141 -13.88 -17.08 14.48
N GLY A 142 -14.26 -15.82 14.67
CA GLY A 142 -13.41 -14.66 14.39
C GLY A 142 -13.57 -14.12 12.97
N LYS A 143 -12.57 -13.36 12.52
CA LYS A 143 -12.60 -12.57 11.27
C LYS A 143 -11.46 -12.88 10.30
N ILE A 144 -10.55 -13.76 10.70
CA ILE A 144 -9.27 -13.98 10.03
C ILE A 144 -9.18 -15.44 9.60
N LEU A 145 -9.06 -15.64 8.30
CA LEU A 145 -8.88 -16.91 7.64
C LEU A 145 -7.38 -17.17 7.41
N ASN A 146 -6.88 -18.35 7.74
CA ASN A 146 -5.49 -18.75 7.46
C ASN A 146 -5.39 -20.26 7.29
N LYS A 147 -4.18 -20.78 7.03
CA LYS A 147 -3.95 -22.22 6.79
C LYS A 147 -4.43 -23.15 7.91
N SER A 148 -4.53 -22.64 9.13
CA SER A 148 -4.98 -23.41 10.30
C SER A 148 -6.49 -23.38 10.48
N THR A 149 -7.25 -22.60 9.69
CA THR A 149 -8.70 -22.57 9.77
C THR A 149 -9.30 -23.92 9.31
N PRO A 150 -10.06 -24.62 10.18
CA PRO A 150 -10.77 -25.84 9.78
C PRO A 150 -11.74 -25.56 8.63
N ASN A 151 -11.89 -26.52 7.71
CA ASN A 151 -12.76 -26.41 6.53
C ASN A 151 -12.53 -25.13 5.71
N LEU A 152 -11.26 -24.72 5.60
CA LEU A 152 -10.80 -23.46 5.00
C LEU A 152 -11.60 -23.00 3.77
N LEU A 153 -11.75 -23.89 2.78
CA LEU A 153 -12.41 -23.56 1.51
C LEU A 153 -13.90 -23.32 1.68
N GLU A 154 -14.55 -24.08 2.55
CA GLU A 154 -15.97 -23.90 2.88
C GLU A 154 -16.18 -22.60 3.65
N VAL A 155 -15.33 -22.30 4.63
CA VAL A 155 -15.40 -21.04 5.40
C VAL A 155 -15.21 -19.83 4.47
N PHE A 156 -14.24 -19.90 3.55
CA PHE A 156 -14.07 -18.84 2.54
C PHE A 156 -15.34 -18.66 1.71
N ARG A 157 -15.84 -19.75 1.11
CA ARG A 157 -17.01 -19.74 0.22
C ARG A 157 -18.25 -19.21 0.94
N ASN A 158 -18.49 -19.61 2.18
CA ASN A 158 -19.63 -19.16 2.95
C ASN A 158 -19.47 -17.69 3.38
N THR A 159 -18.24 -17.22 3.63
CA THR A 159 -18.01 -15.84 4.09
C THR A 159 -18.13 -14.81 2.96
N ILE A 160 -17.59 -15.14 1.78
CA ILE A 160 -17.64 -14.26 0.60
C ILE A 160 -19.06 -14.14 0.03
N ASP A 161 -19.88 -15.19 0.14
CA ASP A 161 -21.28 -15.18 -0.28
C ASP A 161 -22.12 -14.29 0.66
N ARG A 162 -22.63 -13.19 0.10
CA ARG A 162 -23.41 -12.17 0.79
C ARG A 162 -24.90 -12.26 0.47
N GLU A 163 -25.36 -13.30 -0.22
CA GLU A 163 -26.78 -13.50 -0.52
C GLU A 163 -27.62 -13.55 0.77
N SER A 164 -27.11 -14.21 1.82
CA SER A 164 -27.81 -14.32 3.11
C SER A 164 -27.95 -12.98 3.85
N ASP A 165 -27.16 -11.96 3.50
CA ASP A 165 -27.25 -10.65 4.15
C ASP A 165 -28.62 -9.99 3.88
N GLN A 166 -29.32 -10.50 2.86
CA GLN A 166 -30.62 -10.06 2.39
C GLN A 166 -31.78 -10.74 3.13
N GLU A 167 -31.55 -11.86 3.82
CA GLU A 167 -32.62 -12.61 4.50
C GLU A 167 -33.20 -11.85 5.71
N ASN A 168 -32.47 -10.88 6.25
CA ASN A 168 -32.93 -9.99 7.32
C ASN A 168 -33.24 -8.57 6.84
N CYS A 169 -33.32 -8.37 5.51
CA CYS A 169 -33.80 -7.14 4.92
C CYS A 169 -35.31 -6.99 5.12
N GLY A 170 -35.70 -6.43 6.27
CA GLY A 170 -37.06 -5.93 6.47
C GLY A 170 -37.85 -6.65 7.56
N SER A 171 -37.86 -6.03 8.73
CA SER A 171 -39.05 -5.94 9.60
C SER A 171 -39.03 -4.68 10.47
N SER A 172 -37.88 -4.00 10.62
CA SER A 172 -37.74 -2.80 11.47
C SER A 172 -37.25 -1.53 10.76
N GLY A 173 -36.94 -1.57 9.45
CA GLY A 173 -36.50 -0.37 8.70
C GLY A 173 -35.18 0.26 9.20
N GLN A 174 -34.39 -0.47 10.00
CA GLN A 174 -33.14 0.02 10.60
C GLN A 174 -31.87 -0.59 9.99
N ASP A 175 -31.99 -1.60 9.14
CA ASP A 175 -30.86 -2.25 8.50
C ASP A 175 -31.06 -2.15 6.98
N PRO A 176 -30.44 -1.18 6.29
CA PRO A 176 -30.49 -1.16 4.85
C PRO A 176 -29.74 -2.40 4.35
N CYS A 177 -30.30 -3.04 3.33
CA CYS A 177 -29.60 -4.02 2.51
C CYS A 177 -28.24 -3.47 2.02
N GLY A 178 -27.49 -4.31 1.29
CA GLY A 178 -26.28 -3.88 0.59
C GLY A 178 -26.42 -2.46 0.03
N SER A 179 -25.35 -1.67 0.16
CA SER A 179 -25.40 -0.24 -0.12
C SER A 179 -25.97 0.01 -1.53
N SER A 180 -26.74 1.08 -1.72
CA SER A 180 -27.07 1.54 -3.08
C SER A 180 -25.92 2.35 -3.69
N ILE A 181 -24.78 2.43 -3.00
CA ILE A 181 -23.60 3.21 -3.34
C ILE A 181 -22.40 2.36 -2.95
N GLU A 182 -21.70 1.81 -3.93
CA GLU A 182 -20.56 0.94 -3.69
C GLU A 182 -19.27 1.75 -3.58
N GLU A 183 -18.55 1.65 -2.46
CA GLU A 183 -17.36 2.46 -2.16
C GLU A 183 -16.13 1.58 -1.83
N PRO A 184 -15.64 0.74 -2.77
CA PRO A 184 -14.51 -0.17 -2.53
C PRO A 184 -13.22 0.51 -2.05
N LEU A 185 -12.87 1.70 -2.55
CA LEU A 185 -11.66 2.42 -2.16
C LEU A 185 -11.82 3.00 -0.75
N LYS A 186 -12.95 3.65 -0.48
CA LYS A 186 -13.23 4.17 0.86
C LYS A 186 -13.27 3.06 1.91
N ALA A 187 -13.84 1.90 1.58
CA ALA A 187 -13.83 0.73 2.47
C ALA A 187 -12.39 0.38 2.89
N ILE A 188 -11.43 0.36 1.96
CA ILE A 188 -10.01 0.12 2.28
C ILE A 188 -9.48 1.17 3.26
N THR A 189 -9.75 2.47 3.02
CA THR A 189 -9.30 3.54 3.93
C THR A 189 -9.87 3.38 5.34
N GLN A 190 -11.12 2.94 5.47
CA GLN A 190 -11.77 2.71 6.75
C GLN A 190 -11.22 1.47 7.45
N VAL A 191 -10.94 0.39 6.70
CA VAL A 191 -10.37 -0.83 7.27
C VAL A 191 -9.02 -0.55 7.92
N VAL A 192 -8.15 0.18 7.23
CA VAL A 192 -6.81 0.51 7.74
C VAL A 192 -6.86 1.51 8.91
N ALA A 193 -7.79 2.47 8.88
CA ALA A 193 -7.99 3.40 9.99
C ALA A 193 -8.42 2.68 11.29
N LYS A 194 -9.10 1.54 11.17
CA LYS A 194 -9.58 0.71 12.28
C LYS A 194 -8.60 -0.38 12.72
N LYS A 195 -7.32 -0.31 12.31
CA LYS A 195 -6.34 -1.38 12.58
C LYS A 195 -6.16 -1.72 14.06
N ASP A 196 -6.37 -0.75 14.96
CA ASP A 196 -6.18 -0.92 16.41
C ASP A 196 -7.51 -1.11 17.17
N SER A 197 -8.64 -1.05 16.47
CA SER A 197 -9.99 -1.12 17.04
C SER A 197 -10.77 -2.33 16.50
N GLU A 198 -11.79 -2.14 15.68
CA GLU A 198 -12.69 -3.19 15.19
C GLU A 198 -11.99 -4.23 14.31
N ASN A 199 -10.84 -3.85 13.73
CA ASN A 199 -10.03 -4.69 12.83
C ASN A 199 -8.71 -5.13 13.48
N LYS A 200 -8.62 -5.04 14.82
CA LYS A 200 -7.47 -5.48 15.58
C LYS A 200 -7.10 -6.93 15.25
N SER A 201 -5.80 -7.19 15.19
CA SER A 201 -5.17 -8.49 14.90
C SER A 201 -5.13 -8.90 13.42
N PHE A 202 -5.78 -8.17 12.51
CA PHE A 202 -5.69 -8.47 11.08
C PHE A 202 -4.42 -7.93 10.42
N PHE A 203 -3.90 -6.80 10.87
CA PHE A 203 -2.66 -6.27 10.32
C PHE A 203 -1.50 -6.72 11.19
N ARG A 204 -0.68 -7.63 10.66
CA ARG A 204 0.53 -8.10 11.33
C ARG A 204 1.67 -7.12 11.08
N ASP A 205 2.63 -7.12 11.99
CA ASP A 205 3.89 -6.41 11.79
C ASP A 205 4.69 -7.07 10.66
N ASN A 206 5.50 -6.27 9.96
CA ASN A 206 6.39 -6.71 8.87
C ASN A 206 5.71 -7.58 7.78
N SER A 207 4.39 -7.44 7.62
CA SER A 207 3.60 -8.14 6.60
C SER A 207 3.27 -7.20 5.46
N ALA A 208 3.37 -7.70 4.23
CA ALA A 208 2.85 -6.98 3.08
C ALA A 208 1.32 -6.97 3.10
N LEU A 209 0.71 -5.93 2.55
CA LEU A 209 -0.74 -5.84 2.37
C LEU A 209 -1.09 -6.10 0.91
N ALA A 210 -1.90 -7.13 0.66
CA ALA A 210 -2.55 -7.36 -0.61
C ALA A 210 -4.04 -7.09 -0.48
N VAL A 211 -4.62 -6.31 -1.40
CA VAL A 211 -6.07 -6.08 -1.44
C VAL A 211 -6.62 -6.71 -2.72
N ILE A 212 -7.70 -7.47 -2.64
CA ILE A 212 -8.42 -8.02 -3.79
C ILE A 212 -9.83 -7.45 -3.75
N ILE A 213 -10.19 -6.69 -4.78
CA ILE A 213 -11.50 -6.06 -4.92
C ILE A 213 -12.33 -6.87 -5.93
N LEU A 214 -13.55 -7.23 -5.56
CA LEU A 214 -14.53 -7.88 -6.43
C LEU A 214 -15.75 -6.96 -6.51
N THR A 215 -15.99 -6.33 -7.66
CA THR A 215 -17.10 -5.38 -7.87
C THR A 215 -17.42 -5.23 -9.36
N ASP A 216 -18.69 -4.98 -9.67
CA ASP A 216 -19.16 -4.59 -11.00
C ASP A 216 -19.27 -3.06 -11.17
N GLU A 217 -19.01 -2.29 -10.12
CA GLU A 217 -19.12 -0.83 -10.12
C GLU A 217 -17.76 -0.13 -9.90
N ASP A 218 -17.72 1.20 -10.09
CA ASP A 218 -16.57 2.03 -9.72
C ASP A 218 -16.72 2.59 -8.29
N GLU A 219 -15.72 3.34 -7.81
CA GLU A 219 -15.83 4.03 -6.52
C GLU A 219 -17.04 4.97 -6.50
N LYS A 220 -17.88 4.80 -5.47
CA LYS A 220 -19.16 5.49 -5.31
C LYS A 220 -20.12 5.22 -6.48
N SER A 221 -20.14 3.95 -6.90
CA SER A 221 -20.85 3.37 -8.05
C SER A 221 -20.40 3.87 -9.43
N PHE A 222 -20.17 5.18 -9.56
CA PHE A 222 -19.97 5.86 -10.85
C PHE A 222 -18.64 6.62 -10.99
N GLY A 223 -17.77 6.58 -9.98
CA GLY A 223 -16.52 7.35 -10.00
C GLY A 223 -16.76 8.86 -9.93
N SER A 224 -17.81 9.29 -9.23
CA SER A 224 -18.22 10.70 -9.15
C SER A 224 -17.12 11.65 -8.64
N SER A 225 -17.31 12.96 -8.79
CA SER A 225 -16.28 13.96 -8.43
C SER A 225 -15.83 13.89 -6.97
N ASN A 226 -16.70 13.46 -6.05
CA ASN A 226 -16.40 13.26 -4.63
C ASN A 226 -16.20 11.78 -4.24
N ALA A 227 -15.97 10.90 -5.21
CA ALA A 227 -15.45 9.55 -4.98
C ALA A 227 -14.02 9.59 -4.42
N THR A 228 -13.69 8.70 -3.50
CA THR A 228 -12.33 8.52 -2.97
C THR A 228 -11.36 8.23 -4.11
N LYS A 229 -10.23 8.93 -4.14
CA LYS A 229 -9.21 8.77 -5.18
C LYS A 229 -8.20 7.68 -4.82
N PRO A 230 -7.61 6.98 -5.81
CA PRO A 230 -6.57 5.98 -5.58
C PRO A 230 -5.42 6.47 -4.68
N GLU A 231 -4.99 7.71 -4.87
CA GLU A 231 -3.92 8.34 -4.11
C GLU A 231 -4.30 8.54 -2.64
N GLU A 232 -5.58 8.78 -2.34
CA GLU A 232 -6.08 8.86 -0.96
C GLU A 232 -5.95 7.50 -0.25
N VAL A 233 -6.18 6.40 -0.96
CA VAL A 233 -5.99 5.05 -0.42
C VAL A 233 -4.51 4.78 -0.15
N ILE A 234 -3.64 5.08 -1.10
CA ILE A 234 -2.18 4.93 -0.95
C ILE A 234 -1.68 5.74 0.25
N ASN A 235 -2.13 6.99 0.38
CA ASN A 235 -1.77 7.86 1.50
C ASN A 235 -2.32 7.34 2.82
N ALA A 236 -3.55 6.81 2.87
CA ALA A 236 -4.12 6.22 4.07
C ALA A 236 -3.29 5.02 4.56
N VAL A 237 -2.91 4.12 3.64
CA VAL A 237 -2.03 2.98 3.97
C VAL A 237 -0.67 3.47 4.45
N LYS A 238 -0.04 4.42 3.75
CA LYS A 238 1.27 4.97 4.13
C LYS A 238 1.25 5.65 5.49
N ASN A 239 0.19 6.39 5.82
CA ASN A 239 0.05 7.06 7.11
C ASN A 239 -0.07 6.07 8.27
N VAL A 240 -0.71 4.92 8.03
CA VAL A 240 -0.92 3.90 9.07
C VAL A 240 0.29 2.97 9.21
N PHE A 241 0.98 2.65 8.11
CA PHE A 241 1.98 1.59 8.06
C PHE A 241 3.38 1.99 7.55
N GLY A 242 3.60 3.25 7.17
CA GLY A 242 4.86 3.70 6.58
C GLY A 242 5.10 3.07 5.19
N ASP A 243 6.31 2.59 4.95
CA ASP A 243 6.73 2.02 3.66
C ASP A 243 6.33 0.54 3.48
N ARG A 244 5.26 0.10 4.17
CA ARG A 244 4.72 -1.25 4.02
C ARG A 244 4.38 -1.51 2.55
N LYS A 245 4.87 -2.63 2.01
CA LYS A 245 4.52 -3.09 0.66
C LYS A 245 3.00 -3.27 0.57
N PHE A 246 2.38 -2.55 -0.36
CA PHE A 246 0.94 -2.52 -0.55
C PHE A 246 0.61 -2.68 -2.04
N VAL A 247 -0.17 -3.70 -2.39
CA VAL A 247 -0.58 -3.99 -3.76
C VAL A 247 -2.06 -4.32 -3.84
N THR A 248 -2.78 -3.70 -4.79
CA THR A 248 -4.21 -3.91 -5.01
C THR A 248 -4.47 -4.67 -6.31
N TYR A 249 -5.43 -5.58 -6.28
CA TYR A 249 -5.91 -6.37 -7.40
C TYR A 249 -7.41 -6.18 -7.56
N GLY A 250 -7.93 -6.37 -8.76
CA GLY A 250 -9.36 -6.29 -9.04
C GLY A 250 -9.86 -7.42 -9.93
N ILE A 251 -11.06 -7.91 -9.65
CA ILE A 251 -11.91 -8.61 -10.62
C ILE A 251 -13.10 -7.66 -10.85
N ILE A 252 -13.10 -7.00 -12.01
CA ILE A 252 -13.92 -5.82 -12.29
C ILE A 252 -14.42 -5.78 -13.73
N ILE A 253 -15.40 -4.93 -14.01
CA ILE A 253 -15.65 -4.47 -15.38
C ILE A 253 -14.51 -3.51 -15.76
N GLN A 254 -13.57 -4.00 -16.57
CA GLN A 254 -12.32 -3.28 -16.86
C GLN A 254 -12.55 -2.07 -17.78
N PRO A 255 -11.75 -1.00 -17.65
CA PRO A 255 -11.78 0.10 -18.61
C PRO A 255 -11.58 -0.39 -20.06
N GLY A 256 -12.53 -0.05 -20.93
CA GLY A 256 -12.55 -0.47 -22.33
C GLY A 256 -13.35 -1.75 -22.63
N ASP A 257 -13.84 -2.48 -21.61
CA ASP A 257 -14.66 -3.68 -21.82
C ASP A 257 -16.15 -3.34 -21.96
N SER A 258 -16.49 -2.72 -23.10
CA SER A 258 -17.87 -2.29 -23.40
C SER A 258 -18.87 -3.44 -23.47
N ARG A 259 -18.41 -4.65 -23.82
CA ARG A 259 -19.26 -5.85 -23.86
C ARG A 259 -19.63 -6.26 -22.43
N CYS A 260 -18.64 -6.39 -21.56
CA CYS A 260 -18.87 -6.77 -20.18
C CYS A 260 -19.79 -5.78 -19.46
N LEU A 261 -19.57 -4.47 -19.70
CA LEU A 261 -20.43 -3.41 -19.21
C LEU A 261 -21.88 -3.59 -19.66
N ALA A 262 -22.13 -3.77 -20.96
CA ALA A 262 -23.48 -3.91 -21.49
C ALA A 262 -24.20 -5.17 -20.96
N GLU A 263 -23.47 -6.25 -20.67
CA GLU A 263 -24.03 -7.50 -20.16
C GLU A 263 -24.40 -7.46 -18.67
N ASN A 264 -23.65 -6.72 -17.85
CA ASN A 264 -23.78 -6.78 -16.38
C ASN A 264 -24.28 -5.48 -15.77
N GLN A 265 -23.94 -4.34 -16.37
CA GLN A 265 -24.19 -3.00 -15.83
C GLN A 265 -24.53 -2.02 -16.97
N PRO A 266 -25.65 -2.23 -17.70
CA PRO A 266 -25.97 -1.46 -18.92
C PRO A 266 -26.11 0.05 -18.68
N ASP A 267 -26.53 0.45 -17.47
CA ASP A 267 -26.63 1.85 -17.04
C ASP A 267 -25.47 2.28 -16.12
N GLY A 268 -24.50 1.39 -15.89
CA GLY A 268 -23.36 1.59 -15.01
C GLY A 268 -22.14 2.17 -15.72
N VAL A 269 -20.99 2.05 -15.07
CA VAL A 269 -19.68 2.44 -15.62
C VAL A 269 -18.64 1.36 -15.35
N VAL A 270 -17.55 1.42 -16.10
CA VAL A 270 -16.35 0.61 -15.83
C VAL A 270 -15.64 1.09 -14.56
N ALA A 271 -14.99 0.18 -13.83
CA ALA A 271 -14.35 0.47 -12.55
C ALA A 271 -12.98 1.18 -12.71
N THR A 272 -13.02 2.47 -13.04
CA THR A 272 -11.85 3.28 -13.38
C THR A 272 -10.94 3.53 -12.18
N HIS A 273 -11.49 3.87 -11.02
CA HIS A 273 -10.73 4.14 -9.80
C HIS A 273 -10.11 2.86 -9.24
N VAL A 274 -10.86 1.74 -9.25
CA VAL A 274 -10.33 0.42 -8.86
C VAL A 274 -9.17 0.01 -9.75
N ASN A 275 -9.32 0.15 -11.08
CA ASN A 275 -8.24 -0.14 -12.02
C ASN A 275 -7.02 0.76 -11.80
N SER A 276 -7.22 2.06 -11.59
CA SER A 276 -6.13 3.01 -11.33
C SER A 276 -5.36 2.66 -10.05
N LEU A 277 -6.06 2.35 -8.95
CA LEU A 277 -5.43 1.92 -7.70
C LEU A 277 -4.60 0.65 -7.89
N ALA A 278 -5.13 -0.34 -8.62
CA ALA A 278 -4.39 -1.56 -8.93
C ALA A 278 -3.10 -1.25 -9.71
N MET A 279 -3.15 -0.36 -10.71
CA MET A 279 -1.96 0.01 -11.50
C MET A 279 -0.93 0.79 -10.68
N LEU A 280 -1.36 1.79 -9.91
CA LEU A 280 -0.48 2.63 -9.08
C LEU A 280 0.26 1.83 -8.00
N THR A 281 -0.34 0.74 -7.53
CA THR A 281 0.23 -0.14 -6.51
C THR A 281 0.97 -1.34 -7.10
N GLY A 282 1.10 -1.45 -8.44
CA GLY A 282 1.84 -2.52 -9.12
C GLY A 282 1.08 -3.85 -9.25
N GLY A 283 -0.23 -3.84 -9.02
CA GLY A 283 -1.12 -4.98 -9.17
C GLY A 283 -1.69 -5.15 -10.57
N ILE A 284 -2.82 -5.85 -10.66
CA ILE A 284 -3.51 -6.17 -11.92
C ILE A 284 -5.02 -6.18 -11.74
N THR A 285 -5.76 -5.95 -12.83
CA THR A 285 -7.20 -6.21 -12.91
C THR A 285 -7.48 -7.38 -13.85
N ARG A 286 -8.58 -8.09 -13.58
CA ARG A 286 -9.11 -9.21 -14.36
C ARG A 286 -10.59 -8.95 -14.66
N SER A 287 -11.12 -9.58 -15.70
CA SER A 287 -12.49 -9.33 -16.15
C SER A 287 -13.49 -10.01 -15.22
N LEU A 288 -14.51 -9.26 -14.81
CA LEU A 288 -15.68 -9.79 -14.12
C LEU A 288 -16.50 -10.74 -15.00
N CYS A 289 -16.45 -10.53 -16.32
CA CYS A 289 -17.21 -11.33 -17.28
C CYS A 289 -16.54 -12.66 -17.64
N ASP A 290 -15.43 -13.01 -16.99
CA ASP A 290 -14.85 -14.35 -17.12
C ASP A 290 -15.85 -15.38 -16.59
N ALA A 291 -16.24 -16.33 -17.44
CA ALA A 291 -17.14 -17.42 -17.05
C ALA A 291 -16.57 -18.30 -15.92
N ASP A 292 -15.24 -18.28 -15.74
CA ASP A 292 -14.53 -18.97 -14.67
C ASP A 292 -13.35 -18.11 -14.17
N TYR A 293 -13.32 -17.81 -12.87
CA TYR A 293 -12.26 -17.02 -12.24
C TYR A 293 -10.97 -17.77 -11.97
N LYS A 294 -10.86 -19.06 -12.29
CA LYS A 294 -9.65 -19.86 -12.08
C LYS A 294 -8.38 -19.22 -12.65
N PRO A 295 -8.34 -18.72 -13.90
CA PRO A 295 -7.14 -18.06 -14.44
C PRO A 295 -6.80 -16.79 -13.64
N SER A 296 -7.81 -15.99 -13.34
CA SER A 296 -7.72 -14.75 -12.58
C SER A 296 -7.18 -14.98 -11.17
N MET A 297 -7.75 -15.92 -10.42
CA MET A 297 -7.30 -16.29 -9.08
C MET A 297 -5.88 -16.87 -9.08
N LYS A 298 -5.52 -17.67 -10.09
CA LYS A 298 -4.16 -18.22 -10.24
C LYS A 298 -3.13 -17.13 -10.52
N GLU A 299 -3.49 -16.10 -11.28
CA GLU A 299 -2.56 -15.02 -11.57
C GLU A 299 -2.43 -14.02 -10.43
N ILE A 300 -3.54 -13.63 -9.80
CA ILE A 300 -3.54 -12.78 -8.61
C ILE A 300 -2.69 -13.44 -7.52
N SER A 301 -2.92 -14.72 -7.21
CA SER A 301 -2.09 -15.44 -6.22
C SER A 301 -0.61 -15.48 -6.61
N LYS A 302 -0.25 -15.66 -7.89
CA LYS A 302 1.16 -15.53 -8.35
C LYS A 302 1.74 -14.16 -8.07
N LYS A 303 0.96 -13.09 -8.29
CA LYS A 303 1.39 -11.71 -8.03
C LYS A 303 1.50 -11.44 -6.52
N VAL A 304 0.56 -11.92 -5.71
CA VAL A 304 0.63 -11.86 -4.25
C VAL A 304 1.92 -12.50 -3.73
N ARG A 305 2.30 -13.68 -4.24
CA ARG A 305 3.59 -14.29 -3.89
C ARG A 305 4.79 -13.43 -4.28
N LYS A 306 4.70 -12.72 -5.41
CA LYS A 306 5.77 -11.84 -5.88
C LYS A 306 5.94 -10.60 -5.02
N ILE A 307 4.91 -10.13 -4.32
CA ILE A 307 5.03 -9.00 -3.36
C ILE A 307 6.13 -9.30 -2.33
N LEU A 308 6.16 -10.56 -1.86
CA LEU A 308 7.14 -11.01 -0.88
C LEU A 308 8.54 -11.17 -1.45
N LYS A 309 8.71 -11.24 -2.77
CA LYS A 309 10.03 -11.44 -3.33
C LYS A 309 10.82 -10.14 -3.29
N PHE A 310 11.99 -10.20 -2.65
CA PHE A 310 13.00 -9.15 -2.70
C PHE A 310 13.88 -9.35 -3.96
N GLU A 311 13.26 -9.22 -5.13
CA GLU A 311 13.97 -9.33 -6.43
C GLU A 311 14.62 -8.00 -6.84
N GLU A 312 14.28 -6.89 -6.18
CA GLU A 312 14.83 -5.56 -6.48
C GLU A 312 15.17 -4.80 -5.19
N LEU A 313 16.25 -4.03 -5.24
CA LEU A 313 16.66 -3.04 -4.23
C LEU A 313 16.70 -1.67 -4.90
N ASP A 314 15.85 -0.76 -4.44
CA ASP A 314 15.84 0.63 -4.91
C ASP A 314 17.04 1.41 -4.40
N LEU A 315 17.68 2.14 -5.30
CA LEU A 315 18.68 3.14 -5.01
C LEU A 315 18.05 4.52 -5.18
N ASP A 316 18.33 5.41 -4.24
CA ASP A 316 17.77 6.77 -4.24
C ASP A 316 18.19 7.59 -5.47
N PHE A 317 19.37 7.28 -6.02
CA PHE A 317 19.90 7.90 -7.22
C PHE A 317 20.43 6.85 -8.18
N PRO A 318 20.41 7.10 -9.51
CA PRO A 318 21.10 6.27 -10.48
C PRO A 318 22.59 6.14 -10.13
N PRO A 319 23.11 4.91 -9.96
CA PRO A 319 24.51 4.71 -9.62
C PRO A 319 25.40 4.99 -10.84
N VAL A 320 26.62 5.45 -10.58
CA VAL A 320 27.69 5.42 -11.57
C VAL A 320 27.94 3.97 -11.97
N GLU A 321 28.21 3.74 -13.25
CA GLU A 321 28.45 2.40 -13.80
C GLU A 321 29.52 1.65 -12.99
N ASN A 322 29.25 0.37 -12.69
CA ASN A 322 30.14 -0.51 -11.93
C ASN A 322 30.54 0.01 -10.53
N SER A 323 29.79 0.97 -9.95
CA SER A 323 30.10 1.51 -8.62
C SER A 323 29.36 0.85 -7.46
N VAL A 324 28.36 0.02 -7.74
CA VAL A 324 27.55 -0.66 -6.71
C VAL A 324 28.36 -1.82 -6.12
N ASP A 325 28.45 -1.86 -4.80
CA ASP A 325 29.01 -2.96 -4.00
C ASP A 325 27.96 -3.46 -3.02
N LEU A 326 27.76 -4.77 -2.96
CA LEU A 326 26.81 -5.44 -2.06
C LEU A 326 27.52 -6.43 -1.15
N LYS A 327 27.19 -6.40 0.14
CA LYS A 327 27.64 -7.37 1.15
C LYS A 327 26.45 -7.98 1.85
N PHE A 328 26.35 -9.31 1.79
CA PHE A 328 25.26 -10.07 2.37
C PHE A 328 25.66 -10.67 3.73
N TYR A 329 24.75 -10.64 4.69
CA TYR A 329 24.92 -11.20 6.03
C TYR A 329 23.70 -12.06 6.39
N PRO A 330 23.82 -13.40 6.49
CA PRO A 330 25.04 -14.18 6.26
C PRO A 330 25.50 -14.15 4.79
N PRO A 331 26.81 -14.38 4.49
CA PRO A 331 27.34 -14.34 3.13
C PRO A 331 26.62 -15.30 2.17
N GLN A 332 26.34 -14.82 0.95
CA GLN A 332 25.66 -15.57 -0.10
C GLN A 332 26.37 -15.39 -1.45
N ASN A 333 27.18 -16.38 -1.82
CA ASN A 333 28.03 -16.29 -3.01
C ASN A 333 27.31 -16.67 -4.31
N THR A 334 26.05 -17.13 -4.24
CA THR A 334 25.24 -17.54 -5.39
C THR A 334 24.21 -16.50 -5.82
N VAL A 335 24.17 -15.35 -5.15
CA VAL A 335 23.22 -14.28 -5.46
C VAL A 335 23.83 -13.39 -6.53
N ASN A 336 23.42 -13.63 -7.78
CA ASN A 336 23.77 -12.77 -8.90
C ASN A 336 22.82 -11.57 -8.96
N TRP A 337 23.34 -10.44 -9.42
CA TRP A 337 22.58 -9.21 -9.56
C TRP A 337 23.13 -8.32 -10.68
N ARG A 338 22.32 -7.37 -11.13
CA ARG A 338 22.71 -6.32 -12.10
C ARG A 338 22.06 -4.99 -11.73
N THR A 339 22.58 -3.90 -12.24
CA THR A 339 21.93 -2.58 -12.13
C THR A 339 21.04 -2.30 -13.34
N VAL A 340 19.84 -1.76 -13.09
CA VAL A 340 18.92 -1.28 -14.13
C VAL A 340 18.34 0.05 -13.69
N GLY A 341 18.77 1.15 -14.33
CA GLY A 341 18.40 2.50 -13.89
C GLY A 341 18.92 2.76 -12.46
N ASN A 342 18.02 3.14 -11.55
CA ASN A 342 18.31 3.35 -10.13
C ASN A 342 18.01 2.12 -9.26
N ARG A 343 18.07 0.91 -9.80
CA ARG A 343 17.74 -0.32 -9.07
C ARG A 343 18.83 -1.37 -9.20
N VAL A 344 19.03 -2.14 -8.14
CA VAL A 344 19.71 -3.44 -8.21
C VAL A 344 18.66 -4.53 -8.38
N VAL A 345 18.79 -5.32 -9.44
CA VAL A 345 17.90 -6.43 -9.76
C VAL A 345 18.65 -7.73 -9.47
N PHE A 346 18.14 -8.51 -8.53
CA PHE A 346 18.67 -9.84 -8.20
C PHE A 346 18.13 -10.87 -9.19
N GLU A 347 19.00 -11.70 -9.76
CA GLU A 347 18.58 -12.82 -10.62
C GLU A 347 17.85 -13.89 -9.80
N THR A 348 18.28 -14.08 -8.55
CA THR A 348 17.59 -14.85 -7.53
C THR A 348 17.59 -14.01 -6.27
N ALA A 349 16.41 -13.81 -5.68
CA ALA A 349 16.30 -13.08 -4.41
C ALA A 349 17.28 -13.69 -3.38
N PRO A 350 18.00 -12.87 -2.59
CA PRO A 350 18.83 -13.41 -1.53
C PRO A 350 17.96 -14.16 -0.48
N LYS A 351 18.54 -14.80 0.54
CA LYS A 351 17.75 -15.56 1.54
C LYS A 351 17.00 -14.63 2.52
N ASP A 352 15.88 -15.10 3.07
CA ASP A 352 15.20 -14.40 4.17
C ASP A 352 16.12 -14.07 5.35
N GLY A 353 15.89 -12.92 5.99
CA GLY A 353 16.67 -12.45 7.12
C GLY A 353 18.08 -11.97 6.76
N THR A 354 18.39 -11.86 5.47
CA THR A 354 19.72 -11.42 5.03
C THR A 354 19.85 -9.92 5.13
N ARG A 355 20.77 -9.41 5.95
CA ARG A 355 21.14 -8.00 5.88
C ARG A 355 22.02 -7.77 4.66
N ILE A 356 21.66 -6.79 3.83
CA ILE A 356 22.39 -6.38 2.65
C ILE A 356 22.95 -4.99 2.94
N ASP A 357 24.24 -4.93 3.24
CA ASP A 357 24.95 -3.65 3.29
C ASP A 357 25.34 -3.30 1.85
N TYR A 358 25.02 -2.09 1.41
CA TYR A 358 25.30 -1.66 0.05
C TYR A 358 25.96 -0.29 0.01
N SER A 359 26.84 -0.11 -0.96
CA SER A 359 27.45 1.18 -1.27
C SER A 359 27.48 1.42 -2.77
N TYR A 360 27.34 2.68 -3.17
CA TYR A 360 27.40 3.07 -4.57
C TYR A 360 27.78 4.53 -4.72
N LYS A 361 28.30 4.90 -5.89
CA LYS A 361 28.60 6.29 -6.23
C LYS A 361 27.48 6.86 -7.08
N TYR A 362 27.15 8.14 -6.91
CA TYR A 362 26.16 8.84 -7.75
C TYR A 362 26.63 10.27 -8.06
N LYS A 363 26.10 10.85 -9.14
CA LYS A 363 26.48 12.19 -9.63
C LYS A 363 25.48 13.24 -9.17
N ILE A 364 25.97 14.33 -8.58
CA ILE A 364 25.19 15.56 -8.34
C ILE A 364 25.75 16.67 -9.22
N LYS A 365 24.87 17.44 -9.86
CA LYS A 365 25.28 18.62 -10.66
C LYS A 365 25.71 19.74 -9.71
N LYS A 366 26.89 20.32 -9.92
CA LYS A 366 27.29 21.51 -9.16
C LYS A 366 26.29 22.65 -9.39
N SER A 367 25.86 23.33 -8.33
CA SER A 367 25.26 24.66 -8.50
C SER A 367 26.29 25.55 -9.18
N LYS A 368 25.85 26.28 -10.22
CA LYS A 368 26.61 27.46 -10.63
C LYS A 368 26.29 28.52 -9.60
N ASP A 369 27.26 28.79 -8.74
CA ASP A 369 27.23 29.99 -7.89
C ASP A 369 27.22 31.25 -8.75
#